data_AF-A0A5P6ND89-F1
#
_entry.id   AF-A0A5P6ND89-F1
#
_cell.length_a   1.000
_cell.length_b   1.000
_cell.length_c   1.000
_cell.angle_alpha   90.00
_cell.angle_beta   90.00
_cell.angle_gamma   90.00
#
_symmetry.space_group_name_H-M   'P 1'
#
loop_
_entity.id
_entity.type
_entity.pdbx_description
1 polymer ?
#
loop_
_entity_poly.entity_id
_entity_poly.type
_entity_poly.pdbx_seq_one_letter_code
_entity_poly.pdbx_strand_id
1 'polypeptide(L)'
;MSAFATDLWRKLAAYEVGPRDAAFTFSQRLARENRWSAAHAARVLTEYKRFCYLAKTAGHPVTPSDAVDQAWHLHLTYSRDYWQRFCPDILEAELHHGPTAGGSTERTRYYDQYAATLASYEIAFGEPPPDDIWPTAHRRFVIDPLSFRVNPHDVVILPRGAVRFAGIAAGLALAAATAGLIWGG
;
A
#
# COMPACT_ATOMS: atom_id res chain seq x y z
N MET A 1 11.66 -11.40 23.76
CA MET A 1 11.54 -10.05 24.36
C MET A 1 10.61 -9.23 23.48
N SER A 2 9.68 -8.47 24.04
CA SER A 2 8.76 -7.63 23.26
C SER A 2 9.54 -6.55 22.51
N ALA A 3 9.16 -6.27 21.26
CA ALA A 3 9.73 -5.20 20.44
C ALA A 3 9.70 -3.85 21.17
N PHE A 4 8.63 -3.56 21.93
CA PHE A 4 8.44 -2.29 22.63
C PHE A 4 9.53 -1.98 23.68
N ALA A 5 10.24 -3.00 24.18
CA ALA A 5 11.31 -2.83 25.17
C ALA A 5 12.69 -2.56 24.54
N THR A 6 12.81 -2.61 23.21
CA THR A 6 14.09 -2.49 22.51
C THR A 6 14.49 -1.04 22.27
N ASP A 7 15.80 -0.80 22.13
CA ASP A 7 16.33 0.52 21.73
C ASP A 7 15.92 0.89 20.30
N LEU A 8 15.95 -0.08 19.38
CA LEU A 8 15.51 0.10 18.00
C LEU A 8 14.06 0.61 17.92
N TRP A 9 13.14 -0.01 18.68
CA TRP A 9 11.76 0.48 18.69
C TRP A 9 11.65 1.89 19.26
N ARG A 10 12.39 2.22 20.31
CA ARG A 10 12.40 3.57 20.90
C ARG A 10 12.83 4.62 19.87
N LYS A 11 13.91 4.35 19.14
CA LYS A 11 14.40 5.20 18.04
C LYS A 11 13.35 5.35 16.94
N LEU A 12 12.80 4.25 16.45
CA LEU A 12 11.76 4.25 15.41
C LEU A 12 10.50 5.01 15.85
N ALA A 13 10.03 4.78 17.09
CA ALA A 13 8.85 5.43 17.65
C ALA A 13 9.05 6.95 17.74
N ALA A 14 10.22 7.40 18.21
CA ALA A 14 10.57 8.82 18.33
C ALA A 14 10.93 9.50 16.99
N TYR A 15 11.22 8.72 15.95
CA TYR A 15 11.64 9.27 14.65
C TYR A 15 10.52 10.04 13.95
N GLU A 16 10.86 11.22 13.44
CA GLU A 16 9.99 12.02 12.58
C GLU A 16 10.63 12.10 11.18
N VAL A 17 9.83 11.79 10.16
CA VAL A 17 10.29 11.84 8.76
C VAL A 17 10.31 13.29 8.28
N GLY A 18 11.43 13.70 7.68
CA GLY A 18 11.62 15.04 7.13
C GLY A 18 11.96 16.11 8.18
N PRO A 19 11.96 17.39 7.78
CA PRO A 19 12.30 18.51 8.66
C PRO A 19 11.07 18.95 9.49
N ARG A 20 11.32 19.38 10.74
CA ARG A 20 10.27 19.75 11.71
C ARG A 20 9.52 21.03 11.36
N ASP A 21 10.17 21.93 10.61
CA ASP A 21 9.65 23.22 10.17
C ASP A 21 8.98 23.15 8.78
N ALA A 22 8.75 21.93 8.25
CA ALA A 22 8.05 21.77 6.98
C ALA A 22 6.63 22.35 7.03
N ALA A 23 6.28 23.13 6.00
CA ALA A 23 4.92 23.68 5.85
C ALA A 23 3.84 22.58 5.72
N PHE A 24 4.21 21.38 5.23
CA PHE A 24 3.39 20.18 5.27
C PHE A 24 4.18 19.03 5.87
N THR A 25 3.65 18.41 6.92
CA THR A 25 4.31 17.26 7.56
C THR A 25 4.23 16.03 6.66
N PHE A 26 5.14 15.08 6.89
CA PHE A 26 5.13 13.79 6.19
C PHE A 26 3.77 13.10 6.23
N SER A 27 3.16 13.03 7.42
CA SER A 27 1.85 12.40 7.61
C SER A 27 0.73 13.12 6.87
N GLN A 28 0.75 14.47 6.81
CA GLN A 28 -0.20 15.24 6.00
C GLN A 28 -0.04 14.96 4.51
N ARG A 29 1.20 14.88 4.01
CA ARG A 29 1.46 14.51 2.62
C ARG A 29 1.02 13.07 2.35
N LEU A 30 1.28 12.13 3.24
CA LEU A 30 0.85 10.73 3.14
C LEU A 30 -0.68 10.60 3.11
N ALA A 31 -1.38 11.35 3.97
CA ALA A 31 -2.84 11.38 3.97
C ALA A 31 -3.38 11.85 2.62
N ARG A 32 -2.84 12.96 2.11
CA ARG A 32 -3.19 13.46 0.79
C ARG A 32 -2.76 12.46 -0.32
N GLU A 33 -1.60 11.78 -0.17
CA GLU A 33 -1.08 10.55 -0.87
C GLU A 33 -2.15 9.72 -1.53
N ASN A 34 -3.03 9.31 -0.63
CA ASN A 34 -3.77 8.10 -0.76
C ASN A 34 -5.25 8.36 -0.46
N ARG A 35 -5.62 9.65 -0.35
CA ARG A 35 -6.95 10.12 0.02
C ARG A 35 -7.40 9.52 1.36
N TRP A 36 -6.47 9.43 2.31
CA TRP A 36 -6.72 8.95 3.66
C TRP A 36 -7.08 10.09 4.61
N SER A 37 -7.77 9.75 5.70
CA SER A 37 -7.92 10.66 6.84
C SER A 37 -6.58 10.86 7.54
N ALA A 38 -6.41 11.99 8.24
CA ALA A 38 -5.23 12.23 9.05
C ALA A 38 -5.01 11.14 10.12
N ALA A 39 -6.09 10.68 10.76
CA ALA A 39 -6.03 9.60 11.75
C ALA A 39 -5.56 8.27 11.14
N HIS A 40 -6.06 7.91 9.94
CA HIS A 40 -5.61 6.69 9.27
C HIS A 40 -4.13 6.81 8.84
N ALA A 41 -3.72 7.94 8.26
CA ALA A 41 -2.33 8.16 7.88
C ALA A 41 -1.37 8.15 9.08
N ALA A 42 -1.80 8.65 10.25
CA ALA A 42 -1.01 8.57 11.49
C ALA A 42 -0.84 7.11 11.95
N ARG A 43 -1.90 6.30 11.88
CA ARG A 43 -1.82 4.86 12.18
C ARG A 43 -0.92 4.13 11.20
N VAL A 44 -1.06 4.39 9.89
CA VAL A 44 -0.20 3.81 8.86
C VAL A 44 1.27 4.19 9.06
N LEU A 45 1.57 5.42 9.51
CA LEU A 45 2.93 5.81 9.84
C LEU A 45 3.50 5.01 11.03
N THR A 46 2.68 4.73 12.05
CA THR A 46 3.07 3.82 13.14
C THR A 46 3.32 2.41 12.62
N GLU A 47 2.45 1.88 11.76
CA GLU A 47 2.61 0.55 11.14
C GLU A 47 3.84 0.48 10.22
N TYR A 48 4.18 1.56 9.54
CA TYR A 48 5.41 1.66 8.76
C TYR A 48 6.66 1.54 9.63
N LYS A 49 6.66 2.18 10.81
CA LYS A 49 7.75 2.00 11.79
C LYS A 49 7.83 0.57 12.30
N ARG A 50 6.69 -0.09 12.54
CA ARG A 50 6.63 -1.52 12.88
C ARG A 50 7.19 -2.40 11.77
N PHE A 51 6.87 -2.11 10.52
CA PHE A 51 7.46 -2.79 9.37
C PHE A 51 8.99 -2.60 9.29
N CYS A 52 9.51 -1.40 9.49
CA CYS A 52 10.96 -1.18 9.53
C CYS A 52 11.65 -1.96 10.65
N TYR A 53 11.01 -2.06 11.82
CA TYR A 53 11.48 -2.94 12.90
C TYR A 53 11.58 -4.39 12.41
N LEU A 54 10.50 -4.92 11.85
CA LEU A 54 10.47 -6.29 11.32
C LEU A 54 11.51 -6.51 10.22
N ALA A 55 11.68 -5.57 9.30
CA ALA A 55 12.67 -5.64 8.23
C ALA A 55 14.11 -5.78 8.75
N LYS A 56 14.39 -5.21 9.92
CA LYS A 56 15.69 -5.32 10.60
C LYS A 56 15.83 -6.60 11.41
N THR A 57 14.75 -7.07 12.06
CA THR A 57 14.86 -8.09 13.12
C THR A 57 14.31 -9.46 12.77
N ALA A 58 13.47 -9.60 11.74
CA ALA A 58 12.75 -10.85 11.47
C ALA A 58 13.68 -12.00 11.00
N GLY A 59 14.90 -11.70 10.56
CA GLY A 59 15.86 -12.70 10.07
C GLY A 59 15.51 -13.29 8.70
N HIS A 60 14.43 -12.81 8.08
CA HIS A 60 14.00 -13.15 6.72
C HIS A 60 13.50 -11.89 6.00
N PRO A 61 13.45 -11.89 4.66
CA PRO A 61 12.80 -10.82 3.91
C PRO A 61 11.33 -10.65 4.33
N VAL A 62 10.86 -9.41 4.48
CA VAL A 62 9.48 -9.07 4.85
C VAL A 62 8.78 -8.32 3.73
N THR A 63 7.46 -8.49 3.64
CA THR A 63 6.61 -7.84 2.63
C THR A 63 5.63 -6.92 3.35
N PRO A 64 5.58 -5.62 3.05
CA PRO A 64 4.61 -4.72 3.65
C PRO A 64 3.20 -4.96 3.11
N SER A 65 2.17 -4.51 3.85
CA SER A 65 0.85 -4.30 3.26
C SER A 65 0.89 -3.13 2.28
N ASP A 66 -0.17 -2.96 1.48
CA ASP A 66 -0.22 -1.86 0.51
C ASP A 66 -0.10 -0.48 1.17
N ALA A 67 -0.87 -0.23 2.23
CA ALA A 67 -0.83 1.02 2.97
C ALA A 67 0.56 1.32 3.57
N VAL A 68 1.23 0.30 4.09
CA VAL A 68 2.58 0.45 4.64
C VAL A 68 3.61 0.66 3.54
N ASP A 69 3.46 0.00 2.39
CA ASP A 69 4.30 0.23 1.21
C ASP A 69 4.15 1.68 0.70
N GLN A 70 2.94 2.27 0.73
CA GLN A 70 2.73 3.69 0.38
C GLN A 70 3.48 4.66 1.31
N ALA A 71 3.52 4.37 2.61
CA ALA A 71 4.34 5.15 3.53
C ALA A 71 5.83 4.99 3.22
N TRP A 72 6.27 3.77 2.91
CA TRP A 72 7.66 3.50 2.56
C TRP A 72 8.07 4.19 1.25
N HIS A 73 7.27 4.09 0.19
CA HIS A 73 7.47 4.79 -1.08
C HIS A 73 7.61 6.29 -0.86
N LEU A 74 6.70 6.89 -0.09
CA LEU A 74 6.78 8.31 0.19
C LEU A 74 8.09 8.65 0.93
N HIS A 75 8.49 7.87 1.93
CA HIS A 75 9.73 8.11 2.68
C HIS A 75 10.98 8.02 1.79
N LEU A 76 11.02 7.09 0.83
CA LEU A 76 12.12 7.01 -0.14
C LEU A 76 12.29 8.30 -0.96
N THR A 77 11.20 9.06 -1.19
CA THR A 77 11.30 10.38 -1.86
C THR A 77 11.94 11.47 -1.00
N TYR A 78 12.00 11.29 0.33
CA TYR A 78 12.78 12.12 1.24
C TYR A 78 14.22 11.59 1.29
N SER A 79 14.85 11.43 0.13
CA SER A 79 16.05 10.59 -0.03
C SER A 79 17.22 10.95 0.87
N ARG A 80 17.44 12.24 1.18
CA ARG A 80 18.46 12.68 2.15
C ARG A 80 18.11 12.25 3.57
N ASP A 81 16.86 12.45 3.98
CA ASP A 81 16.34 12.01 5.27
C ASP A 81 16.47 10.49 5.40
N TYR A 82 16.05 9.76 4.37
CA TYR A 82 16.10 8.29 4.32
C TYR A 82 17.52 7.74 4.39
N TRP A 83 18.40 8.15 3.47
CA TRP A 83 19.73 7.55 3.33
C TRP A 83 20.78 8.12 4.29
N GLN A 84 20.65 9.37 4.71
CA GLN A 84 21.68 10.05 5.52
C GLN A 84 21.31 10.13 7.00
N ARG A 85 20.05 9.87 7.37
CA ARG A 85 19.57 9.98 8.75
C ARG A 85 18.84 8.73 9.22
N PHE A 86 17.79 8.32 8.52
CA PHE A 86 16.98 7.16 8.92
C PHE A 86 17.78 5.85 8.89
N CYS A 87 18.34 5.47 7.74
CA CYS A 87 19.09 4.23 7.60
C CYS A 87 20.31 4.13 8.53
N PRO A 88 21.22 5.12 8.59
CA PRO A 88 22.42 5.00 9.44
C PRO A 88 22.12 5.18 10.93
N ASP A 89 21.27 6.14 11.33
CA ASP A 89 21.17 6.56 12.74
C ASP A 89 19.98 5.96 13.48
N ILE A 90 18.91 5.57 12.76
CA ILE A 90 17.64 5.14 13.34
C ILE A 90 17.42 3.65 13.15
N LEU A 91 17.49 3.18 11.90
CA LEU A 91 17.32 1.78 11.55
C LEU A 91 18.62 0.98 11.73
N GLU A 92 19.76 1.67 11.67
CA GLU A 92 21.12 1.11 11.71
C GLU A 92 21.30 -0.03 10.68
N ALA A 93 20.66 0.14 9.53
CA ALA A 93 20.68 -0.79 8.41
C ALA A 93 20.23 -0.09 7.14
N GLU A 94 20.79 -0.53 6.03
CA GLU A 94 20.21 -0.23 4.73
C GLU A 94 18.92 -1.03 4.55
N LEU A 95 17.87 -0.35 4.08
CA LEU A 95 16.60 -0.95 3.74
C LEU A 95 16.26 -0.53 2.31
N HIS A 96 16.47 -1.44 1.37
CA HIS A 96 16.27 -1.18 -0.05
C HIS A 96 14.87 -1.62 -0.50
N HIS A 97 14.21 -0.79 -1.29
CA HIS A 97 13.02 -1.21 -2.05
C HIS A 97 13.47 -1.71 -3.42
N GLY A 98 13.03 -2.91 -3.79
CA GLY A 98 13.45 -3.59 -5.02
C GLY A 98 12.27 -3.82 -5.97
N PRO A 99 12.53 -3.89 -7.28
CA PRO A 99 11.49 -4.23 -8.25
C PRO A 99 10.99 -5.66 -8.05
N THR A 100 9.71 -5.90 -8.32
CA THR A 100 9.15 -7.25 -8.44
C THR A 100 9.56 -7.83 -9.81
N ALA A 101 10.06 -9.06 -9.88
CA ALA A 101 10.38 -9.72 -11.16
C ALA A 101 9.12 -10.15 -11.97
N GLY A 102 7.92 -10.13 -11.38
CA GLY A 102 6.64 -10.48 -11.96
C GLY A 102 6.37 -12.00 -12.06
N GLY A 103 5.14 -12.35 -12.43
CA GLY A 103 4.73 -13.73 -12.69
C GLY A 103 4.08 -14.48 -11.52
N SER A 104 3.59 -15.69 -11.79
CA SER A 104 2.84 -16.51 -10.81
C SER A 104 3.73 -17.01 -9.68
N THR A 105 4.96 -17.45 -9.97
CA THR A 105 5.93 -17.91 -8.96
C THR A 105 6.22 -16.82 -7.94
N GLU A 106 6.40 -15.59 -8.40
CA GLU A 106 6.68 -14.47 -7.49
C GLU A 106 5.44 -14.03 -6.72
N ARG A 107 4.24 -14.14 -7.31
CA ARG A 107 2.99 -13.93 -6.58
C ARG A 107 2.85 -14.92 -5.42
N THR A 108 3.12 -16.20 -5.63
CA THR A 108 3.13 -17.21 -4.56
C THR A 108 4.18 -16.90 -3.51
N ARG A 109 5.41 -16.56 -3.93
CA ARG A 109 6.48 -16.14 -3.00
C ARG A 109 6.04 -14.96 -2.13
N TYR A 110 5.45 -13.92 -2.72
CA TYR A 110 4.97 -12.75 -1.97
C TYR A 110 3.82 -13.08 -1.04
N TYR A 111 2.92 -13.99 -1.44
CA TYR A 111 1.84 -14.48 -0.59
C TYR A 111 2.41 -15.13 0.68
N ASP A 112 3.35 -16.07 0.52
CA ASP A 112 3.97 -16.79 1.64
C ASP A 112 4.83 -15.86 2.51
N GLN A 113 5.63 -14.99 1.89
CA GLN A 113 6.47 -14.01 2.59
C GLN A 113 5.63 -13.00 3.38
N TYR A 114 4.48 -12.57 2.84
CA TYR A 114 3.57 -11.68 3.54
C TYR A 114 2.92 -12.37 4.74
N ALA A 115 2.48 -13.63 4.59
CA ALA A 115 1.99 -14.43 5.72
C ALA A 115 3.07 -14.58 6.82
N ALA A 116 4.32 -14.85 6.44
CA ALA A 116 5.45 -14.86 7.37
C ALA A 116 5.70 -13.50 8.03
N THR A 117 5.47 -12.39 7.30
CA THR A 117 5.57 -11.04 7.86
C THR A 117 4.52 -10.79 8.95
N LEU A 118 3.27 -11.21 8.72
CA LEU A 118 2.20 -11.10 9.72
C LEU A 118 2.49 -11.96 10.96
N ALA A 119 3.01 -13.17 10.77
CA ALA A 119 3.43 -14.02 11.88
C ALA A 119 4.58 -13.38 12.70
N SER A 120 5.59 -12.83 12.01
CA SER A 120 6.69 -12.09 12.66
C SER A 120 6.21 -10.83 13.39
N TYR A 121 5.18 -10.17 12.87
CA TYR A 121 4.52 -9.04 13.54
C TYR A 121 3.95 -9.47 14.90
N GLU A 122 3.12 -10.53 14.91
CA GLU A 122 2.49 -11.03 16.14
C GLU A 122 3.51 -11.43 17.19
N ILE A 123 4.58 -12.11 16.77
CA ILE A 123 5.68 -12.50 17.66
C ILE A 123 6.39 -11.28 18.24
N ALA A 124 6.66 -10.26 17.43
CA ALA A 124 7.42 -9.08 17.84
C ALA A 124 6.61 -8.18 18.79
N PHE A 125 5.34 -7.93 18.48
CA PHE A 125 4.51 -6.94 19.17
C PHE A 125 3.55 -7.55 20.20
N GLY A 126 3.34 -8.87 20.19
CA GLY A 126 2.44 -9.57 21.12
C GLY A 126 0.96 -9.34 20.85
N GLU A 127 0.63 -8.73 19.71
CA GLU A 127 -0.73 -8.44 19.25
C GLU A 127 -0.82 -8.64 17.73
N PRO A 128 -1.99 -9.04 17.19
CA PRO A 128 -2.19 -9.07 15.75
C PRO A 128 -2.12 -7.66 15.16
N PRO A 129 -1.63 -7.51 13.91
CA PRO A 129 -1.65 -6.24 13.25
C PRO A 129 -3.10 -5.82 12.93
N PRO A 130 -3.40 -4.51 12.86
CA PRO A 130 -4.74 -4.04 12.56
C PRO A 130 -5.15 -4.41 11.12
N ASP A 131 -6.23 -5.18 10.96
CA ASP A 131 -6.72 -5.74 9.69
C ASP A 131 -7.04 -4.70 8.59
N ASP A 132 -7.34 -3.46 8.98
CA ASP A 132 -7.62 -2.37 8.05
C ASP A 132 -6.35 -1.77 7.42
N ILE A 133 -5.18 -2.04 7.99
CA ILE A 133 -3.86 -1.64 7.44
C ILE A 133 -3.09 -2.87 6.96
N TRP A 134 -3.21 -3.99 7.65
CA TRP A 134 -2.57 -5.27 7.34
C TRP A 134 -3.62 -6.33 7.01
N PRO A 135 -4.25 -6.26 5.83
CA PRO A 135 -5.25 -7.24 5.44
C PRO A 135 -4.63 -8.63 5.28
N THR A 136 -5.45 -9.68 5.25
CA THR A 136 -4.98 -11.05 4.97
C THR A 136 -4.29 -11.15 3.61
N ALA A 137 -3.41 -12.14 3.42
CA ALA A 137 -2.70 -12.34 2.16
C ALA A 137 -3.64 -12.48 0.95
N HIS A 138 -4.75 -13.22 1.10
CA HIS A 138 -5.78 -13.31 0.08
C HIS A 138 -6.37 -11.94 -0.25
N ARG A 139 -6.70 -11.15 0.78
CA ARG A 139 -7.19 -9.80 0.55
C ARG A 139 -6.12 -8.95 -0.14
N ARG A 140 -4.88 -8.89 0.36
CA ARG A 140 -3.76 -8.11 -0.21
C ARG A 140 -3.46 -8.40 -1.69
N PHE A 141 -3.53 -9.66 -2.13
CA PHE A 141 -3.05 -10.07 -3.46
C PHE A 141 -4.14 -10.50 -4.45
N VAL A 142 -5.36 -10.80 -3.97
CA VAL A 142 -6.48 -11.23 -4.82
C VAL A 142 -7.56 -10.15 -4.90
N ILE A 143 -7.85 -9.50 -3.77
CA ILE A 143 -8.91 -8.50 -3.67
C ILE A 143 -8.36 -7.09 -3.82
N ASP A 144 -7.16 -6.85 -3.31
CA ASP A 144 -6.63 -5.53 -3.02
C ASP A 144 -5.51 -5.13 -3.98
N PRO A 145 -5.84 -4.74 -5.21
CA PRO A 145 -5.51 -3.38 -5.55
C PRO A 145 -6.54 -2.51 -4.78
N LEU A 146 -6.28 -1.26 -4.48
CA LEU A 146 -6.62 -0.30 -5.52
C LEU A 146 -6.49 1.07 -4.91
N SER A 147 -5.47 1.76 -5.39
CA SER A 147 -5.53 3.18 -5.75
C SER A 147 -4.89 4.16 -4.80
N PHE A 148 -4.26 5.14 -5.46
CA PHE A 148 -3.68 6.39 -5.01
C PHE A 148 -2.91 6.95 -6.23
N ARG A 149 -2.28 8.12 -6.20
CA ARG A 149 -2.94 9.42 -6.06
C ARG A 149 -3.33 9.83 -7.48
N VAL A 150 -4.54 10.30 -7.71
CA VAL A 150 -4.90 10.96 -8.98
C VAL A 150 -5.38 12.37 -8.72
N ASN A 151 -4.90 13.27 -9.57
CA ASN A 151 -5.50 14.59 -9.79
C ASN A 151 -5.71 14.80 -11.30
N PRO A 152 -6.81 14.29 -11.88
CA PRO A 152 -7.07 14.46 -13.32
C PRO A 152 -7.68 15.79 -13.84
N HIS A 153 -7.78 16.91 -13.12
CA HIS A 153 -8.83 17.91 -13.41
C HIS A 153 -10.23 17.26 -13.67
N ASP A 154 -10.73 16.30 -12.89
CA ASP A 154 -10.19 15.58 -11.73
C ASP A 154 -10.89 14.24 -11.50
N VAL A 155 -11.14 13.55 -12.61
CA VAL A 155 -11.67 12.18 -12.84
C VAL A 155 -13.05 12.21 -13.52
N VAL A 156 -13.27 11.41 -14.58
CA VAL A 156 -14.54 10.70 -14.81
C VAL A 156 -14.20 9.21 -14.80
N ILE A 157 -14.57 8.53 -13.73
CA ILE A 157 -14.25 7.12 -13.50
C ILE A 157 -15.48 6.28 -13.86
N LEU A 158 -15.36 5.42 -14.90
CA LEU A 158 -16.47 4.62 -15.43
C LEU A 158 -16.43 3.15 -14.98
N PRO A 159 -17.52 2.64 -14.37
CA PRO A 159 -17.63 1.26 -13.93
C PRO A 159 -17.77 0.27 -15.10
N ARG A 160 -17.21 -0.93 -14.94
CA ARG A 160 -17.32 -2.03 -15.92
C ARG A 160 -18.77 -2.43 -16.26
N GLY A 161 -19.75 -2.20 -15.37
CA GLY A 161 -21.17 -2.46 -15.63
C GLY A 161 -21.88 -1.38 -16.45
N ALA A 162 -21.40 -0.14 -16.41
CA ALA A 162 -22.00 1.00 -17.13
C ALA A 162 -21.71 0.95 -18.65
N VAL A 163 -20.55 0.40 -19.02
CA VAL A 163 -20.21 0.06 -20.42
C VAL A 163 -21.08 -1.10 -20.94
N ARG A 164 -21.53 -2.00 -20.05
CA ARG A 164 -22.29 -3.19 -20.43
C ARG A 164 -23.76 -2.90 -20.77
N PHE A 165 -24.44 -2.01 -20.04
CA PHE A 165 -25.85 -1.66 -20.28
C PHE A 165 -26.04 -0.75 -21.51
N ALA A 166 -25.08 0.15 -21.80
CA ALA A 166 -25.07 0.97 -23.03
C ALA A 166 -24.92 0.12 -24.31
N GLY A 167 -24.19 -0.99 -24.25
CA GLY A 167 -24.08 -1.96 -25.36
C GLY A 167 -25.33 -2.82 -25.59
N ILE A 168 -26.09 -3.15 -24.55
CA ILE A 168 -27.36 -3.90 -24.67
C ILE A 168 -28.44 -3.05 -25.38
N ALA A 169 -28.51 -1.75 -25.07
CA ALA A 169 -29.47 -0.84 -25.70
C ALA A 169 -29.14 -0.51 -27.18
N ALA A 170 -27.87 -0.36 -27.54
CA ALA A 170 -27.44 -0.15 -28.93
C ALA A 170 -27.63 -1.40 -29.82
N GLY A 171 -27.49 -2.60 -29.23
CA GLY A 171 -27.72 -3.88 -29.93
C GLY A 171 -29.18 -4.14 -30.28
N LEU A 172 -30.12 -3.83 -29.38
CA LEU A 172 -31.56 -3.92 -29.63
C LEU A 172 -32.02 -2.95 -30.75
N ALA A 173 -31.38 -1.78 -30.87
CA ALA A 173 -31.66 -0.81 -31.94
C ALA A 173 -31.21 -1.28 -33.34
N LEU A 174 -30.10 -2.02 -33.45
CA LEU A 174 -29.56 -2.51 -34.73
C LEU A 174 -30.31 -3.75 -35.25
N ALA A 175 -30.77 -4.63 -34.36
CA ALA A 175 -31.59 -5.79 -34.71
C ALA A 175 -32.98 -5.40 -35.26
N ALA A 176 -33.55 -4.30 -34.76
CA ALA A 176 -34.78 -3.73 -35.32
C ALA A 176 -34.60 -3.19 -36.75
N ALA A 177 -33.40 -2.72 -37.12
CA ALA A 177 -33.10 -2.19 -38.45
C ALA A 177 -32.92 -3.28 -39.53
N THR A 178 -32.37 -4.46 -39.18
CA THR A 178 -32.18 -5.58 -40.12
C THR A 178 -33.47 -6.36 -40.37
N ALA A 179 -34.36 -6.48 -39.38
CA ALA A 179 -35.70 -7.02 -39.58
C ALA A 179 -36.51 -6.20 -40.61
N GLY A 180 -36.31 -4.87 -40.63
CA GLY A 180 -36.90 -3.98 -41.63
C GLY A 180 -36.37 -4.17 -43.06
N LEU A 181 -35.16 -4.70 -43.24
CA LEU A 181 -34.55 -4.98 -44.55
C LEU A 181 -34.99 -6.34 -45.14
N ILE A 182 -35.33 -7.31 -44.31
CA ILE A 182 -35.80 -8.65 -44.74
C ILE A 182 -37.29 -8.64 -45.08
N TRP A 183 -38.08 -7.79 -44.40
CA TRP A 183 -39.52 -7.63 -44.65
C TRP A 183 -39.86 -6.46 -45.59
N GLY A 184 -38.87 -5.64 -45.95
CA GLY A 184 -39.01 -4.49 -46.85
C GLY A 184 -38.41 -4.68 -48.24
N GLY A 185 -37.97 -5.90 -48.59
CA GLY A 185 -37.43 -6.28 -49.90
C GLY A 185 -38.37 -7.15 -50.72
#